data_AF-A0AAN5C3A2-F1
#
_entry.id   AF-A0AAN5C3A2-F1
#
_cell.length_a   1.000
_cell.length_b   1.000
_cell.length_c   1.000
_cell.angle_alpha   90.00
_cell.angle_beta   90.00
_cell.angle_gamma   90.00
#
_symmetry.space_group_name_H-M   'P 1'
#
loop_
_entity.id
_entity.type
_entity.pdbx_description
1 polymer ?
#
loop_
_entity_poly.entity_id
_entity_poly.type
_entity_poly.pdbx_seq_one_letter_code
_entity_poly.pdbx_strand_id
1 'polypeptide(L)'
;MRQRAQIEDHPELEEARCKLSNARTQYEETEKPGLLPRIQRPEKEVKNTRARLLRALRHKVRKNFDEEQAFLDIEAQLSGTAVEEDEDRSPLEDDMHPLQLHLVQCLVSYPISNSLEDEWNPRDAGADAVTQYCGVFEGTEGPSQA
;
A
#
# COMPACT_ATOMS: atom_id res chain seq x y z
N MET A 1 5.13 13.12 -5.02
CA MET A 1 4.54 13.81 -6.21
C MET A 1 5.53 14.64 -7.04
N ARG A 2 6.58 15.26 -6.46
CA ARG A 2 7.50 16.19 -7.15
C ARG A 2 8.22 15.63 -8.39
N GLN A 3 8.63 14.36 -8.38
CA GLN A 3 9.37 13.76 -9.50
C GLN A 3 8.50 13.44 -10.74
N ARG A 4 7.18 13.20 -10.55
CA ARG A 4 6.27 13.02 -11.69
C ARG A 4 6.03 14.34 -12.43
N ALA A 5 6.02 15.46 -11.71
CA ALA A 5 5.92 16.80 -12.32
C ALA A 5 7.13 17.09 -13.23
N GLN A 6 8.34 16.64 -12.85
CA GLN A 6 9.54 16.80 -13.67
C GLN A 6 9.49 16.05 -15.02
N ILE A 7 8.65 15.01 -15.16
CA ILE A 7 8.46 14.33 -16.44
C ILE A 7 7.59 15.16 -17.37
N GLU A 8 6.64 15.91 -16.81
CA GLU A 8 5.73 16.74 -17.59
C GLU A 8 6.48 17.86 -18.30
N ASP A 9 7.47 18.43 -17.62
CA ASP A 9 8.34 19.49 -18.13
C ASP A 9 9.57 18.93 -18.88
N HIS A 10 9.62 17.62 -19.15
CA HIS A 10 10.78 17.00 -19.78
C HIS A 10 10.88 17.45 -21.25
N PRO A 11 12.06 17.90 -21.72
CA PRO A 11 12.21 18.51 -23.06
C PRO A 11 11.76 17.57 -24.19
N GLU A 12 12.01 16.26 -24.04
CA GLU A 12 11.57 15.25 -25.02
C GLU A 12 10.04 15.09 -25.07
N LEU A 13 9.34 15.25 -23.95
CA LEU A 13 7.88 15.17 -23.92
C LEU A 13 7.26 16.44 -24.53
N GLU A 14 7.86 17.60 -24.24
CA GLU A 14 7.47 18.87 -24.86
C GLU A 14 7.71 18.88 -26.37
N GLU A 15 8.82 18.33 -26.85
CA GLU A 15 9.07 18.18 -28.28
C GLU A 15 7.98 17.33 -28.96
N ALA A 16 7.59 16.21 -28.33
CA ALA A 16 6.52 15.36 -28.83
C ALA A 16 5.14 16.07 -28.84
N ARG A 17 4.87 16.92 -27.84
CA ARG A 17 3.66 17.75 -27.79
C ARG A 17 3.64 18.82 -28.87
N CYS A 18 4.76 19.50 -29.07
CA CYS A 18 4.92 20.47 -30.16
C CYS A 18 4.63 19.83 -31.52
N LYS A 19 5.18 18.62 -31.79
CA LYS A 19 4.90 17.87 -33.02
C LYS A 19 3.41 17.57 -33.19
N LEU A 20 2.74 17.14 -32.11
CA LEU A 20 1.30 16.88 -32.13
C LEU A 20 0.48 18.16 -32.38
N SER A 21 0.85 19.27 -31.72
CA SER A 21 0.19 20.57 -31.90
C SER A 21 0.26 21.01 -33.36
N ASN A 22 1.46 20.99 -33.95
CA ASN A 22 1.67 21.35 -35.35
C ASN A 22 0.87 20.47 -36.31
N ALA A 23 0.79 19.16 -36.04
CA ALA A 23 -0.01 18.23 -36.85
C ALA A 23 -1.51 18.51 -36.77
N ARG A 24 -2.01 18.97 -35.62
CA ARG A 24 -3.41 19.38 -35.43
C ARG A 24 -3.72 20.68 -36.15
N THR A 25 -2.87 21.69 -36.03
CA THR A 25 -3.03 22.97 -36.76
C THR A 25 -3.08 22.74 -38.27
N GLN A 26 -2.17 21.93 -38.82
CA GLN A 26 -2.20 21.58 -40.25
C GLN A 26 -3.48 20.86 -40.69
N TYR A 27 -4.08 20.06 -39.80
CA TYR A 27 -5.34 19.39 -40.09
C TYR A 27 -6.51 20.37 -40.10
N GLU A 28 -6.58 21.24 -39.10
CA GLU A 28 -7.60 22.30 -39.00
C GLU A 28 -7.55 23.25 -40.20
N GLU A 29 -6.36 23.61 -40.68
CA GLU A 29 -6.20 24.48 -41.85
C GLU A 29 -6.60 23.83 -43.18
N THR A 30 -6.56 22.50 -43.28
CA THR A 30 -6.76 21.80 -44.56
C THR A 30 -8.04 20.98 -44.64
N GLU A 31 -8.64 20.61 -43.50
CA GLU A 31 -9.83 19.74 -43.36
C GLU A 31 -9.79 18.45 -44.20
N LYS A 32 -8.60 17.95 -44.54
CA LYS A 32 -8.44 16.76 -45.39
C LYS A 32 -8.54 15.47 -44.57
N PRO A 33 -9.50 14.57 -44.84
CA PRO A 33 -9.66 13.30 -44.10
C PRO A 33 -8.42 12.39 -44.16
N GLY A 34 -7.62 12.48 -45.24
CA GLY A 34 -6.37 11.72 -45.41
C GLY A 34 -5.25 12.08 -44.42
N LEU A 35 -5.45 13.10 -43.60
CA LEU A 35 -4.48 13.55 -42.58
C LEU A 35 -4.77 13.00 -41.17
N LEU A 36 -5.88 12.28 -40.95
CA LEU A 36 -6.16 11.64 -39.65
C LEU A 36 -5.04 10.68 -39.18
N PRO A 37 -4.47 9.79 -40.03
CA PRO A 37 -3.33 8.97 -39.63
C PRO A 37 -2.08 9.78 -39.26
N ARG A 38 -1.97 10.99 -39.82
CA ARG A 38 -0.88 11.94 -39.55
C ARG A 38 -0.97 12.57 -38.16
N ILE A 39 -2.15 12.61 -37.52
CA ILE A 39 -2.34 13.03 -36.13
C ILE A 39 -2.19 11.85 -35.17
N GLN A 40 -2.74 10.68 -35.52
CA GLN A 40 -2.69 9.48 -34.66
C GLN A 40 -1.25 9.05 -34.33
N ARG A 41 -0.32 9.20 -35.28
CA ARG A 41 1.09 8.87 -35.06
C ARG A 41 1.74 9.76 -33.98
N PRO A 42 1.73 11.11 -34.08
CA PRO A 42 2.18 11.99 -33.00
C PRO A 42 1.48 11.76 -31.66
N GLU A 43 0.18 11.47 -31.64
CA GLU A 43 -0.53 11.16 -30.39
C GLU A 43 0.01 9.90 -29.71
N LYS A 44 0.29 8.86 -30.50
CA LYS A 44 0.93 7.65 -30.00
C LYS A 44 2.35 7.93 -29.53
N GLU A 45 3.08 8.81 -30.22
CA GLU A 45 4.43 9.23 -29.85
C GLU A 45 4.45 9.91 -28.47
N VAL A 46 3.56 10.87 -28.22
CA VAL A 46 3.39 11.51 -26.90
C VAL A 46 3.09 10.49 -25.79
N LYS A 47 2.19 9.55 -26.05
CA LYS A 47 1.86 8.48 -25.07
C LYS A 47 3.07 7.61 -24.77
N ASN A 48 3.81 7.21 -25.82
CA ASN A 48 4.98 6.33 -25.69
C ASN A 48 6.16 7.03 -25.00
N THR A 49 6.46 8.28 -25.35
CA THR A 49 7.54 9.05 -24.71
C THR A 49 7.25 9.22 -23.22
N ARG A 50 6.02 9.62 -22.86
CA ARG A 50 5.61 9.74 -21.46
C ARG A 50 5.74 8.43 -20.69
N ALA A 51 5.28 7.32 -21.28
CA ALA A 51 5.38 6.00 -20.66
C ALA A 51 6.84 5.57 -20.45
N ARG A 52 7.71 5.81 -21.42
CA ARG A 52 9.15 5.51 -21.34
C ARG A 52 9.82 6.33 -20.24
N LEU A 53 9.57 7.64 -20.18
CA LEU A 53 10.14 8.52 -19.15
C LEU A 53 9.67 8.11 -17.75
N LEU A 54 8.39 7.79 -17.57
CA LEU A 54 7.86 7.28 -16.31
C LEU A 54 8.50 5.95 -15.90
N ARG A 55 8.76 5.05 -16.85
CA ARG A 55 9.46 3.79 -16.58
C ARG A 55 10.89 4.04 -16.13
N ALA A 56 11.62 4.91 -16.81
CA ALA A 56 12.99 5.27 -16.47
C ALA A 56 13.07 5.90 -15.07
N LEU A 57 12.15 6.83 -14.75
CA LEU A 57 12.10 7.44 -13.43
C LEU A 57 11.81 6.40 -12.34
N ARG A 58 10.81 5.52 -12.52
CA ARG A 58 10.52 4.45 -11.56
C ARG A 58 11.73 3.56 -11.32
N HIS A 59 12.46 3.21 -12.38
CA HIS A 59 13.68 2.42 -12.27
C HIS A 59 14.76 3.17 -11.47
N LYS A 60 14.98 4.45 -11.75
CA LYS A 60 15.94 5.28 -11.00
C LYS A 60 15.57 5.36 -9.51
N VAL A 61 14.30 5.61 -9.21
CA VAL A 61 13.82 5.68 -7.82
C VAL A 61 14.04 4.36 -7.09
N ARG A 62 13.68 3.23 -7.71
CA ARG A 62 13.90 1.91 -7.10
C ARG A 62 15.37 1.64 -6.86
N LYS A 63 16.21 1.84 -7.88
CA LYS A 63 17.65 1.61 -7.75
C LYS A 63 18.27 2.47 -6.64
N ASN A 64 17.93 3.74 -6.58
CA ASN A 64 18.42 4.63 -5.53
C ASN A 64 17.92 4.21 -4.15
N PHE A 65 16.65 3.81 -4.03
CA PHE A 65 16.10 3.31 -2.78
C PHE A 65 16.81 2.03 -2.33
N ASP A 66 17.02 1.06 -3.23
CA ASP A 66 17.71 -0.19 -2.92
C ASP A 66 19.17 0.06 -2.49
N GLU A 67 19.86 1.02 -3.12
CA GLU A 67 21.25 1.39 -2.75
C GLU A 67 21.33 2.16 -1.43
N GLU A 68 20.47 3.16 -1.22
CA GLU A 68 20.43 3.95 0.02
C GLU A 68 19.99 3.08 1.21
N GLN A 69 18.96 2.24 1.02
CA GLN A 69 18.50 1.33 2.05
C GLN A 69 19.55 0.29 2.39
N ALA A 70 20.23 -0.29 1.39
CA ALA A 70 21.32 -1.23 1.65
C ALA A 70 22.45 -0.59 2.46
N PHE A 71 22.76 0.68 2.23
CA PHE A 71 23.75 1.39 3.04
C PHE A 71 23.30 1.54 4.50
N LEU A 72 22.06 1.98 4.72
CA LEU A 72 21.47 2.12 6.05
C LEU A 72 21.43 0.78 6.80
N ASP A 73 21.02 -0.29 6.12
CA ASP A 73 20.94 -1.63 6.70
C ASP A 73 22.34 -2.15 7.09
N ILE A 74 23.35 -1.94 6.25
CA ILE A 74 24.76 -2.29 6.57
C ILE A 74 25.27 -1.48 7.76
N GLU A 75 24.97 -0.18 7.83
CA GLU A 75 25.38 0.69 8.94
C GLU A 75 24.71 0.26 10.26
N ALA A 76 23.43 -0.11 10.23
CA ALA A 76 22.72 -0.68 11.36
C ALA A 76 23.35 -1.99 11.84
N GLN A 77 23.68 -2.90 10.92
CA GLN A 77 24.36 -4.16 11.23
C GLN A 77 25.74 -3.95 11.88
N LEU A 78 26.54 -3.03 11.32
CA LEU A 78 27.89 -2.75 11.83
C LEU A 78 27.87 -2.00 13.18
N SER A 79 26.85 -1.19 13.42
CA SER A 79 26.67 -0.48 14.70
C SER A 79 26.14 -1.39 15.81
N GLY A 80 25.76 -2.64 15.50
CA GLY A 80 25.17 -3.56 16.47
C GLY A 80 23.76 -3.13 16.92
N THR A 81 23.15 -2.20 16.19
CA THR A 81 21.76 -1.80 16.41
C THR A 81 20.91 -2.94 15.88
N ALA A 82 20.28 -3.72 16.78
CA ALA A 82 19.28 -4.68 16.37
C ALA A 82 18.21 -3.94 15.57
N VAL A 83 17.69 -4.58 14.52
CA VAL A 83 16.48 -4.07 13.86
C VAL A 83 15.43 -4.02 14.97
N GLU A 84 14.98 -2.81 15.33
CA GLU A 84 13.77 -2.63 16.09
C GLU A 84 12.68 -3.29 15.22
N GLU A 85 12.28 -4.51 15.55
CA GLU A 85 11.03 -5.08 15.07
C GLU A 85 9.99 -4.04 15.47
N ASP A 86 9.41 -3.34 14.49
CA ASP A 86 8.45 -2.27 14.69
C ASP A 86 7.51 -2.69 15.83
N GLU A 87 7.78 -2.21 17.03
CA GLU A 87 7.11 -2.68 18.24
C GLU A 87 5.66 -2.32 18.01
N ASP A 88 4.83 -3.36 17.86
CA ASP A 88 3.48 -3.34 17.30
C ASP A 88 2.64 -2.21 17.87
N ARG A 89 2.83 -0.99 17.37
CA ARG A 89 2.00 0.15 17.72
C ARG A 89 0.78 0.04 16.83
N SER A 90 -0.04 -0.95 17.17
CA SER A 90 -1.33 -1.22 16.59
C SER A 90 -2.13 0.09 16.59
N PRO A 91 -2.39 0.72 15.44
CA PRO A 91 -3.26 1.90 15.37
C PRO A 91 -4.74 1.53 15.63
N LEU A 92 -5.00 0.29 16.02
CA LEU A 92 -6.28 -0.36 16.03
C LEU A 92 -7.16 0.07 17.22
N GLU A 93 -6.61 0.68 18.26
CA GLU A 93 -7.38 1.00 19.46
C GLU A 93 -8.34 2.20 19.30
N ASP A 94 -8.07 3.15 18.39
CA ASP A 94 -8.78 4.45 18.38
C ASP A 94 -10.16 4.42 17.69
N ASP A 95 -10.40 3.48 16.75
CA ASP A 95 -11.63 3.41 15.93
C ASP A 95 -12.47 2.13 16.15
N MET A 96 -12.11 1.26 17.10
CA MET A 96 -12.72 -0.07 17.23
C MET A 96 -14.00 -0.08 18.08
N HIS A 97 -15.03 -0.84 17.65
CA HIS A 97 -16.24 -1.04 18.45
C HIS A 97 -15.89 -1.64 19.83
N PRO A 98 -16.50 -1.22 20.96
CA PRO A 98 -16.09 -1.66 22.30
C PRO A 98 -16.02 -3.18 22.50
N LEU A 99 -16.97 -3.93 21.93
CA LEU A 99 -16.95 -5.41 22.00
C LEU A 99 -15.80 -6.03 21.19
N GLN A 100 -15.43 -5.41 20.07
CA GLN A 100 -14.32 -5.88 19.26
C GLN A 100 -12.97 -5.54 19.92
N LEU A 101 -12.88 -4.35 20.55
CA LEU A 101 -11.71 -3.97 21.33
C LEU A 101 -11.50 -4.93 22.51
N HIS A 102 -12.57 -5.24 23.24
CA HIS A 102 -12.53 -6.20 24.34
C HIS A 102 -12.09 -7.60 23.89
N LEU A 103 -12.62 -8.08 22.76
CA LEU A 103 -12.21 -9.34 22.15
C LEU A 103 -10.71 -9.36 21.84
N VAL A 104 -10.22 -8.33 21.15
CA VAL A 104 -8.80 -8.24 20.79
C VAL A 104 -7.93 -8.23 22.04
N GLN A 105 -8.28 -7.42 23.04
CA GLN A 105 -7.54 -7.34 24.32
C GLN A 105 -7.44 -8.71 25.00
N CYS A 106 -8.52 -9.48 25.07
CA CYS A 106 -8.49 -10.81 25.67
C CYS A 106 -7.66 -11.82 24.86
N LEU A 107 -7.73 -11.79 23.53
CA LEU A 107 -7.00 -12.73 22.67
C LEU A 107 -5.49 -12.47 22.60
N VAL A 108 -5.06 -11.22 22.75
CA VAL A 108 -3.64 -10.83 22.70
C VAL A 108 -3.00 -10.72 24.09
N SER A 109 -3.76 -11.00 25.15
CA SER A 109 -3.26 -10.98 26.53
C SER A 109 -2.29 -12.14 26.78
N TYR A 110 -1.14 -11.83 27.36
CA TYR A 110 -0.16 -12.82 27.79
C TYR A 110 -0.28 -13.12 29.30
N PRO A 111 0.05 -14.34 29.73
CA PRO A 111 0.10 -14.69 31.16
C PRO A 111 1.06 -13.76 31.92
N ILE A 112 0.62 -13.30 33.09
CA ILE A 112 1.41 -12.39 33.95
C ILE A 112 2.57 -13.14 34.63
N SER A 113 2.45 -14.46 34.78
CA SER A 113 3.48 -15.33 35.30
C SER A 113 3.42 -16.75 34.70
N ASN A 114 4.40 -17.58 35.04
CA ASN A 114 4.43 -19.00 34.65
C ASN A 114 3.58 -19.90 35.57
N SER A 115 2.61 -19.34 36.31
CA SER A 115 1.63 -20.14 37.06
C SER A 115 0.59 -20.71 36.11
N LEU A 116 0.09 -21.89 36.43
CA LEU A 116 -0.96 -22.53 35.63
C LEU A 116 -2.23 -21.66 35.58
N GLU A 117 -2.60 -21.05 36.71
CA GLU A 117 -3.76 -20.16 36.84
C GLU A 117 -3.62 -18.91 35.97
N ASP A 118 -2.42 -18.34 35.91
CA ASP A 118 -2.14 -17.16 35.07
C ASP A 118 -2.10 -17.49 33.58
N GLU A 119 -1.84 -18.77 33.21
CA GLU A 119 -1.97 -19.25 31.83
C GLU A 119 -3.43 -19.49 31.44
N TRP A 120 -4.25 -19.98 32.37
CA TRP A 120 -5.65 -20.34 32.10
C TRP A 120 -6.57 -19.11 32.05
N ASN A 121 -6.30 -18.09 32.87
CA ASN A 121 -7.14 -16.88 32.94
C ASN A 121 -7.32 -16.17 31.59
N PRO A 122 -6.27 -15.90 30.78
CA PRO A 122 -6.44 -15.30 29.46
C PRO A 122 -7.21 -16.19 28.47
N ARG A 123 -7.12 -17.52 28.60
CA ARG A 123 -7.84 -18.46 27.74
C ARG A 123 -9.35 -18.40 28.01
N ASP A 124 -9.74 -18.48 29.28
CA ASP A 124 -11.15 -18.41 29.68
C ASP A 124 -11.74 -17.04 29.34
N ALA A 125 -11.01 -15.96 29.63
CA ALA A 125 -11.41 -14.60 29.25
C ALA A 125 -11.54 -14.44 27.72
N GLY A 126 -10.63 -15.04 26.94
CA GLY A 126 -10.71 -15.07 25.49
C GLY A 126 -11.95 -15.81 24.98
N ALA A 127 -12.27 -16.98 25.55
CA ALA A 127 -13.45 -17.76 25.20
C ALA A 127 -14.76 -17.02 25.51
N ASP A 128 -14.82 -16.37 26.67
CA ASP A 128 -15.95 -15.52 27.06
C ASP A 128 -16.10 -14.31 26.12
N ALA A 129 -14.99 -13.66 25.76
CA ALA A 129 -15.01 -12.52 24.84
C ALA A 129 -15.46 -12.91 23.42
N VAL A 130 -15.05 -14.09 22.93
CA VAL A 130 -15.54 -14.65 21.66
C VAL A 130 -17.04 -14.90 21.73
N THR A 131 -17.52 -15.48 22.83
CA THR A 131 -18.95 -15.74 23.05
C THR A 131 -19.75 -14.43 23.04
N GLN A 132 -19.27 -13.40 23.73
CA GLN A 132 -19.91 -12.09 23.79
C GLN A 132 -19.91 -11.37 22.45
N TYR A 133 -18.82 -11.47 21.67
CA TYR A 133 -18.71 -10.82 20.37
C TYR A 133 -19.54 -11.53 19.28
N CYS A 134 -19.50 -12.87 19.24
CA CYS A 134 -20.17 -13.67 18.22
C CYS A 134 -21.63 -14.00 18.56
N GLY A 135 -22.03 -13.92 19.83
CA GLY A 135 -23.37 -14.34 20.30
C GLY A 135 -23.60 -15.86 20.24
N VAL A 136 -22.53 -16.66 20.16
CA VAL A 136 -22.57 -18.13 20.06
C VAL A 136 -21.96 -18.71 21.33
N PHE A 137 -22.74 -19.51 22.07
CA PHE A 137 -22.23 -20.31 23.17
C PHE A 137 -21.64 -21.62 22.64
N GLU A 138 -20.41 -21.94 22.99
CA GLU A 138 -19.91 -23.31 22.84
C GLU A 138 -20.68 -24.22 23.83
N GLY A 139 -21.40 -25.23 23.31
CA GLY A 139 -21.98 -26.29 24.12
C GLY A 139 -23.50 -26.26 24.33
N THR A 140 -24.32 -25.97 23.31
CA THR A 140 -25.76 -26.29 23.40
C THR A 140 -25.98 -27.80 23.48
N GLU A 141 -26.08 -28.34 24.70
CA GLU A 141 -26.95 -29.48 24.95
C GLU A 141 -28.38 -29.02 24.66
N GLY A 142 -28.99 -29.57 23.61
CA GLY A 142 -30.38 -29.32 23.29
C GLY A 142 -31.31 -29.68 24.46
N PRO A 143 -32.53 -29.12 24.53
CA PRO A 143 -33.42 -29.36 25.65
C PRO A 143 -33.77 -30.85 25.77
N SER A 144 -33.39 -31.45 26.91
CA SER A 144 -33.92 -32.74 27.34
C SER A 144 -35.41 -32.56 27.65
N GLN A 145 -36.26 -32.99 26.72
CA GLN A 145 -37.69 -33.18 26.98
C GLN A 145 -37.89 -34.57 27.60
N ALA A 146 -38.27 -34.60 28.87
CA ALA A 146 -39.02 -35.69 29.50
C ALA A 146 -39.87 -35.12 30.65
#